data_AF-A0A3C0UZ78-F1
#
_entry.id   AF-A0A3C0UZ78-F1
#
_cell.length_a   1.000
_cell.length_b   1.000
_cell.length_c   1.000
_cell.angle_alpha   90.00
_cell.angle_beta   90.00
_cell.angle_gamma   90.00
#
_symmetry.space_group_name_H-M   'P 1'
#
loop_
_entity.id
_entity.type
_entity.pdbx_description
1 polymer ?
#
loop_
_entity_poly.entity_id
_entity_poly.type
_entity_poly.pdbx_seq_one_letter_code
_entity_poly.pdbx_strand_id
1 'polypeptide(L)' 'MLKCNFHGAFRLILGLLLTADVMAQTARNPIIYADVPDLSMIRVGKTYYMSSTTMHM' A
#
# COMPACT_ATOMS: atom_id res chain seq x y z
N MET A 1 -12.60 -11.48 47.14
CA MET A 1 -13.28 -10.28 46.57
C MET A 1 -12.45 -9.76 45.39
N LEU A 2 -12.44 -10.49 44.26
CA LEU A 2 -11.71 -10.12 43.03
C LEU A 2 -12.57 -10.47 41.80
N LYS A 3 -13.82 -9.98 41.76
CA LYS A 3 -14.64 -10.01 40.53
C LYS A 3 -14.38 -8.73 39.74
N CYS A 4 -13.12 -8.49 39.36
CA CYS A 4 -12.74 -7.29 38.64
C CYS A 4 -12.80 -7.55 37.13
N ASN A 5 -13.82 -6.99 36.47
CA ASN A 5 -13.74 -6.43 35.12
C ASN A 5 -13.37 -7.31 33.90
N PHE A 6 -13.59 -8.63 33.89
CA PHE A 6 -13.33 -9.44 32.67
C PHE A 6 -14.11 -8.94 31.43
N HIS A 7 -15.39 -8.58 31.60
CA HIS A 7 -16.20 -7.99 30.54
C HIS A 7 -15.75 -6.57 30.15
N GLY A 8 -15.19 -5.83 31.10
CA GLY A 8 -14.64 -4.49 30.86
C GLY A 8 -13.35 -4.56 30.03
N ALA A 9 -12.44 -5.47 30.38
CA ALA A 9 -11.22 -5.71 29.62
C ALA A 9 -11.52 -6.20 28.19
N PHE A 10 -12.49 -7.11 28.03
CA PHE A 10 -12.91 -7.59 26.71
C PHE A 10 -13.49 -6.46 25.84
N ARG A 11 -14.34 -5.60 26.41
CA ARG A 11 -14.89 -4.43 25.70
C ARG A 11 -13.83 -3.41 25.32
N LEU A 12 -12.84 -3.21 26.18
CA LEU A 12 -11.72 -2.30 25.92
C LEU A 12 -10.83 -2.82 24.77
N ILE A 13 -10.50 -4.10 24.79
CA ILE A 13 -9.70 -4.74 23.75
C ILE A 13 -10.46 -4.74 22.42
N LEU A 14 -11.75 -5.11 22.43
CA LEU A 14 -12.57 -5.10 21.23
C LEU A 14 -12.72 -3.68 20.65
N GLY A 15 -12.92 -2.67 21.50
CA GLY A 15 -12.97 -1.27 21.08
C GLY A 15 -11.66 -0.81 20.42
N LEU A 16 -10.51 -1.20 20.99
CA LEU A 16 -9.20 -0.85 20.46
C LEU A 16 -8.91 -1.52 19.10
N LEU A 17 -9.34 -2.76 18.89
CA LEU A 17 -9.21 -3.44 17.59
C LEU A 17 -10.08 -2.82 16.50
N LEU A 18 -11.26 -2.29 16.85
CA LEU A 18 -12.20 -1.71 15.88
C LEU A 18 -11.79 -0.34 15.37
N THR A 19 -10.88 0.36 16.05
CA THR A 19 -10.37 1.68 15.65
C THR A 19 -9.03 1.62 14.91
N ALA A 20 -8.53 0.43 14.57
CA ALA A 20 -7.27 0.29 13.87
C ALA A 20 -7.44 0.63 12.38
N ASP A 21 -6.96 1.80 11.97
CA ASP A 21 -6.89 2.19 10.56
C ASP A 21 -5.77 1.43 9.84
N VAL A 22 -6.11 0.75 8.75
CA VAL A 22 -5.12 0.12 7.87
C VAL A 22 -4.54 1.20 6.94
N MET A 23 -3.31 1.62 7.23
CA MET A 23 -2.58 2.54 6.37
C MET A 23 -1.95 1.79 5.18
N ALA A 24 -2.53 1.96 4.00
CA ALA A 24 -1.93 1.51 2.74
C ALA A 24 -1.09 2.63 2.09
N GLN A 25 -0.02 2.26 1.39
CA GLN A 25 0.69 3.22 0.54
C GLN A 25 -0.18 3.64 -0.64
N THR A 26 -0.24 4.94 -0.89
CA THR A 26 -0.89 5.52 -2.06
C THR A 26 0.16 5.87 -3.11
N ALA A 27 -0.19 5.67 -4.39
CA ALA A 27 0.62 6.14 -5.51
C ALA A 27 -0.01 7.41 -6.09
N ARG A 28 0.81 8.41 -6.41
CA ARG A 28 0.37 9.65 -7.05
C ARG A 28 1.11 9.81 -8.37
N ASN A 29 0.34 10.07 -9.43
CA ASN A 29 0.92 10.36 -10.73
C ASN A 29 1.55 11.77 -10.77
N PRO A 30 2.61 11.97 -11.56
CA PRO A 30 3.30 10.96 -12.40
C PRO A 30 4.20 10.01 -11.58
N ILE A 31 4.22 8.73 -11.94
CA ILE A 31 5.05 7.71 -11.27
C ILE A 31 6.53 7.89 -11.59
N ILE A 32 6.84 8.32 -12.81
CA ILE A 32 8.19 8.67 -13.27
C ILE A 32 8.13 10.13 -13.72
N TYR A 33 8.88 10.99 -13.04
CA TYR A 33 8.98 12.41 -13.39
C TYR A 33 10.32 12.68 -14.09
N ALA A 34 10.42 12.19 -15.33
CA ALA A 34 11.61 12.29 -16.17
C ALA A 34 11.20 12.22 -17.66
N ASP A 35 12.13 12.51 -18.56
CA ASP A 35 11.93 12.42 -20.01
C ASP A 35 12.03 10.97 -20.48
N VAL A 36 10.90 10.26 -20.41
CA VAL A 36 10.76 8.85 -20.80
C VAL A 36 9.52 8.71 -21.69
N PRO A 37 9.63 8.98 -23.00
CA PRO A 37 8.51 8.94 -23.94
C PRO A 37 8.15 7.50 -24.39
N ASP A 38 6.97 7.36 -25.01
CA ASP A 38 6.52 6.15 -25.73
C ASP A 38 6.67 4.81 -24.98
N LEU A 39 6.00 4.70 -23.84
CA LEU A 39 6.10 3.53 -22.97
C LEU A 39 5.42 2.28 -23.56
N SER A 40 6.12 1.14 -23.54
CA SER A 40 5.56 -0.19 -23.79
C SER A 40 5.92 -1.13 -22.63
N MET A 41 4.92 -1.84 -22.08
CA MET A 41 5.08 -2.59 -20.81
C MET A 41 4.73 -4.07 -20.95
N ILE A 42 5.50 -4.92 -20.28
CA ILE A 42 5.20 -6.36 -20.10
C ILE A 42 5.43 -6.78 -18.65
N ARG A 43 4.80 -7.89 -18.24
CA ARG A 43 5.00 -8.50 -16.92
C ARG A 43 5.56 -9.91 -17.07
N VAL A 44 6.62 -10.22 -16.33
CA VAL A 44 7.18 -11.58 -16.24
C VAL A 44 7.28 -11.96 -14.76
N GLY A 45 6.42 -12.88 -14.32
CA GLY A 45 6.31 -13.29 -12.92
C GLY A 45 5.88 -12.15 -12.00
N LYS A 46 6.80 -11.67 -11.16
CA LYS A 46 6.58 -10.55 -10.21
C LYS A 46 7.19 -9.22 -10.67
N THR A 47 7.82 -9.18 -11.85
CA THR A 47 8.54 -8.00 -12.34
C THR A 47 7.81 -7.38 -13.54
N TYR A 48 7.73 -6.05 -13.55
CA TYR A 48 7.26 -5.26 -14.68
C TYR A 48 8.46 -4.72 -15.44
N TYR A 49 8.50 -4.96 -16.75
CA TYR A 49 9.48 -4.40 -17.67
C TYR A 49 8.81 -3.33 -18.51
N MET A 50 9.54 -2.26 -18.78
CA MET A 50 9.08 -1.14 -19.59
C MET A 50 10.18 -0.78 -20.58
N SER A 51 9.85 -0.74 -21.87
CA SER A 51 10.68 -0.12 -22.90
C SER A 51 10.17 1.28 -23.21
N SER A 52 11.09 2.15 -23.63
CA SER A 52 10.83 3.54 -23.99
C SER A 52 11.69 3.89 -25.21
N THR A 53 11.26 4.88 -26.00
CA THR A 53 12.04 5.37 -27.13
C THR A 53 13.13 6.32 -26.65
N THR A 54 14.33 6.16 -27.20
CA THR A 54 15.37 7.19 -27.15
C THR A 54 15.59 7.65 -28.58
N MET A 55 15.48 8.94 -28.84
CA MET A 55 15.46 9.50 -30.19
C MET A 55 16.68 9.10 -31.03
N HIS A 56 17.89 9.23 -30.46
CA HIS A 56 19.16 9.09 -31.17
C HIS A 56 19.84 7.73 -30.95
N MET A 57 19.07 6.71 -30.56
CA MET A 57 19.56 5.34 -30.39
C MET A 57 19.52 4.55 -31.69
#